data_AF-A0A412MV45-F1
#
_entry.id   AF-A0A412MV45-F1
#
_cell.length_a   1.000
_cell.length_b   1.000
_cell.length_c   1.000
_cell.angle_alpha   90.00
_cell.angle_beta   90.00
_cell.angle_gamma   90.00
#
_symmetry.space_group_name_H-M   'P 1'
#
loop_
_entity.id
_entity.type
_entity.pdbx_description
1 polymer ?
#
loop_
_entity_poly.entity_id
_entity_poly.type
_entity_poly.pdbx_seq_one_letter_code
_entity_poly.pdbx_strand_id
1 'polypeptide(L)' 'MKKFGWTRSMSKKGCSPDNAACEGVFGRVKNEMFYNRSWIGVSIKEFIAYLDDYLHWYNEDRIK' A
#
# COMPACT_ATOMS: atom_id res chain seq x y z
N MET A 1 -9.27 -13.41 -12.26
CA MET A 1 -10.33 -12.57 -12.87
C MET A 1 -11.45 -13.41 -13.45
N LYS A 2 -11.29 -14.08 -14.62
CA LYS A 2 -12.36 -14.95 -15.17
C LYS A 2 -12.83 -16.07 -14.23
N LYS A 3 -11.91 -16.73 -13.51
CA LYS A 3 -12.25 -17.77 -12.50
C LYS A 3 -13.19 -17.26 -11.38
N PHE A 4 -13.16 -15.96 -11.07
CA PHE A 4 -13.96 -15.36 -10.00
C PHE A 4 -15.05 -14.41 -10.54
N GLY A 5 -15.29 -14.39 -11.86
CA GLY A 5 -16.27 -13.49 -12.49
C GLY A 5 -15.90 -12.00 -12.44
N TRP A 6 -14.66 -11.64 -12.12
CA TRP A 6 -14.24 -10.24 -12.01
C TRP A 6 -13.80 -9.66 -13.34
N THR A 7 -14.31 -8.47 -13.65
CA THR A 7 -13.90 -7.67 -14.79
C THR A 7 -12.67 -6.83 -14.42
N ARG A 8 -11.60 -6.94 -15.20
CA ARG A 8 -10.45 -6.04 -15.04
C ARG A 8 -10.87 -4.64 -15.47
N SER A 9 -10.75 -3.66 -14.58
CA SER A 9 -10.70 -2.26 -14.98
C SER A 9 -9.24 -1.84 -15.02
N MET A 10 -8.80 -1.30 -16.15
CA MET A 10 -7.57 -0.51 -16.20
C MET A 10 -8.03 0.94 -16.10
N SER A 11 -7.57 1.68 -15.10
CA SER A 11 -7.91 3.10 -14.91
C SER A 11 -7.76 3.86 -16.23
N LYS A 12 -8.68 4.79 -16.49
CA LYS A 12 -8.59 5.57 -17.73
C LYS A 12 -7.32 6.42 -17.69
N LYS A 13 -6.60 6.46 -18.81
CA LYS A 13 -5.40 7.31 -18.94
C LYS A 13 -5.77 8.77 -18.61
N GLY A 14 -5.07 9.37 -17.67
CA GLY A 14 -5.33 10.76 -17.24
C GLY A 14 -6.54 10.93 -16.30
N CYS A 15 -7.16 9.86 -15.82
CA CYS A 15 -8.26 9.93 -14.85
C CYS A 15 -7.71 9.75 -13.43
N SER A 16 -7.36 10.84 -12.76
CA SER A 16 -6.83 10.80 -11.40
C SER A 16 -7.78 10.15 -10.38
N PRO A 17 -9.13 10.33 -10.42
CA PRO A 17 -10.00 9.70 -9.43
C PRO A 17 -9.94 8.17 -9.40
N ASP A 18 -9.72 7.54 -10.55
CA ASP A 18 -9.65 6.07 -10.67
C ASP A 18 -8.45 5.47 -9.91
N ASN A 19 -7.40 6.26 -9.66
CA ASN A 19 -6.17 5.82 -9.00
C ASN A 19 -5.88 6.56 -7.69
N ALA A 20 -6.53 7.70 -7.44
CA ALA A 20 -6.23 8.60 -6.33
C ALA A 20 -6.29 7.91 -4.95
N ALA A 21 -7.24 7.00 -4.75
CA ALA A 21 -7.33 6.25 -3.50
C ALA A 21 -6.08 5.38 -3.27
N CYS A 22 -5.65 4.61 -4.28
CA CYS A 22 -4.44 3.80 -4.22
C CYS A 22 -3.19 4.68 -4.06
N GLU A 23 -3.08 5.78 -4.80
CA GLU A 23 -1.97 6.74 -4.67
C GLU A 23 -1.88 7.31 -3.26
N GLY A 24 -3.02 7.67 -2.65
CA GLY A 24 -3.07 8.13 -1.27
C GLY A 24 -2.57 7.09 -0.28
N VAL A 25 -2.99 5.83 -0.43
CA VAL A 25 -2.53 4.72 0.42
C VAL A 25 -1.01 4.53 0.26
N PHE A 26 -0.50 4.43 -0.96
CA PHE A 26 0.93 4.25 -1.19
C PHE A 26 1.76 5.45 -0.73
N GLY A 27 1.23 6.66 -0.87
CA GLY A 27 1.84 7.88 -0.33
C GLY A 27 2.00 7.80 1.19
N ARG A 28 0.98 7.32 1.91
CA ARG A 28 1.03 7.15 3.36
C ARG A 28 2.00 6.07 3.79
N VAL A 29 1.93 4.88 3.19
CA VAL A 29 2.90 3.78 3.46
C VAL A 29 4.33 4.29 3.31
N LYS A 30 4.61 5.02 2.22
CA LYS A 30 5.95 5.54 1.97
C LYS A 30 6.39 6.56 3.02
N ASN A 31 5.55 7.54 3.32
CA ASN A 31 5.90 8.61 4.25
C ASN A 31 5.94 8.18 5.71
N GLU A 32 4.99 7.34 6.13
CA GLU A 32 4.81 6.97 7.54
C GLU A 32 5.68 5.76 7.93
N MET A 33 5.95 4.82 7.01
CA MET A 33 6.68 3.58 7.32
C MET A 33 8.03 3.47 6.61
N PHE A 34 8.09 3.82 5.32
CA PHE A 34 9.25 3.48 4.49
C PHE A 34 10.39 4.50 4.57
N TYR A 35 10.06 5.79 4.45
CA TYR A 35 11.04 6.87 4.41
C TYR A 35 11.65 7.17 5.78
N ASN A 36 12.84 7.78 5.76
CA ASN A 36 13.60 8.15 6.96
C ASN A 36 13.98 6.98 7.88
N ARG A 37 13.99 5.75 7.34
CA ARG A 37 14.45 4.52 8.00
C ARG A 37 15.53 3.86 7.16
N SER A 38 16.57 3.32 7.82
CA SER A 38 17.54 2.46 7.16
C SER A 38 16.99 1.05 7.02
N TRP A 39 17.08 0.50 5.82
CA TRP A 39 16.74 -0.90 5.51
C TRP A 39 17.99 -1.76 5.29
N ILE A 40 19.18 -1.22 5.57
CA ILE A 40 20.44 -1.96 5.46
C ILE A 40 20.42 -3.12 6.46
N GLY A 41 20.66 -4.33 5.97
CA GLY A 41 20.65 -5.54 6.80
C GLY A 41 19.25 -6.12 7.06
N VAL A 42 18.18 -5.44 6.62
CA VAL A 42 16.82 -5.99 6.71
C VAL A 42 16.58 -6.91 5.51
N SER A 43 16.27 -8.16 5.79
CA SER A 43 15.88 -9.12 4.75
C SER A 43 14.50 -8.79 4.18
N ILE A 44 14.22 -9.31 2.98
CA ILE A 44 12.88 -9.15 2.37
C ILE A 44 11.78 -9.75 3.25
N LYS A 45 12.06 -10.85 3.97
CA LYS A 45 11.08 -11.46 4.87
C LYS A 45 10.74 -10.55 6.05
N GLU A 46 11.74 -9.92 6.64
CA GLU A 46 11.54 -8.94 7.72
C GLU A 46 10.82 -7.69 7.20
N PHE A 47 11.19 -7.20 6.01
CA PHE A 47 10.50 -6.08 5.38
C PHE A 47 9.01 -6.36 5.18
N ILE A 48 8.65 -7.56 4.72
CA ILE A 48 7.25 -7.98 4.57
C ILE A 48 6.52 -7.96 5.92
N ALA A 49 7.16 -8.44 6.99
CA ALA A 49 6.56 -8.39 8.33
C ALA A 49 6.33 -6.94 8.79
N TYR A 50 7.31 -6.04 8.61
CA TYR A 50 7.12 -4.62 8.92
C TYR A 50 5.99 -3.97 8.12
N LEU A 51 5.81 -4.37 6.86
CA LEU A 51 4.72 -3.87 6.04
C LEU A 51 3.37 -4.40 6.51
N ASP A 52 3.30 -5.68 6.86
CA ASP A 52 2.09 -6.32 7.38
C ASP A 52 1.64 -5.66 8.70
N ASP A 53 2.57 -5.48 9.64
CA ASP A 53 2.33 -4.78 10.91
C ASP A 53 1.80 -3.35 10.68
N TYR A 54 2.42 -2.61 9.75
CA TYR A 54 1.96 -1.27 9.41
C TYR A 54 0.55 -1.27 8.83
N LEU A 55 0.21 -2.23 7.98
CA LEU A 55 -1.13 -2.33 7.37
C LEU A 55 -2.19 -2.68 8.40
N HIS A 56 -1.90 -3.57 9.35
CA HIS A 56 -2.78 -3.87 10.47
C HIS A 56 -3.04 -2.63 11.32
N TRP A 57 -1.98 -1.95 11.77
CA TRP A 57 -2.11 -0.70 12.52
C TRP A 57 -2.89 0.38 11.74
N TYR A 58 -2.60 0.55 10.45
CA TYR A 58 -3.25 1.54 9.60
C TYR A 58 -4.77 1.31 9.51
N ASN A 59 -5.21 0.05 9.48
CA ASN A 59 -6.61 -0.31 9.32
C ASN A 59 -7.38 -0.33 10.64
N GLU A 60 -6.72 -0.71 11.73
CA GLU A 60 -7.41 -1.07 12.99
C GLU A 60 -7.22 0.00 14.08
N ASP A 61 -6.05 0.65 14.13
CA ASP A 61 -5.65 1.48 15.28
C ASP A 61 -5.39 2.95 14.93
N ARG A 62 -5.16 3.26 13.66
CA ARG A 62 -4.79 4.62 13.23
C ARG A 62 -5.94 5.61 13.48
N ILE A 63 -5.68 6.58 14.35
CA ILE A 63 -6.60 7.69 14.63
C ILE A 63 -6.79 8.53 13.35
N LYS A 64 -8.05 8.87 13.05
CA LYS A 64 -8.44 9.62 11.84
C LYS A 64 -8.55 11.11 12.07
#